data_AF-A0A173W6Z7-F1
#
_entry.id   AF-A0A173W6Z7-F1
#
_cell.length_a   1.000
_cell.length_b   1.000
_cell.length_c   1.000
_cell.angle_alpha   90.00
_cell.angle_beta   90.00
_cell.angle_gamma   90.00
#
_symmetry.space_group_name_H-M   'P 1'
#
loop_
_entity.id
_entity.type
_entity.pdbx_description
1 polymer ?
#
loop_
_entity_poly.entity_id
_entity_poly.type
_entity_poly.pdbx_seq_one_letter_code
_entity_poly.pdbx_strand_id
1 'polypeptide(L)'
;MIPDVKLNGKSVREMGWIRENIDFPTPQSQTNTIVVPGRNSPIRYTEALGRVSYQPRSFTIVLSMLGTRKQYDQKVSELVNQYAGKLIKVIRSEETDVYALGTVEFVPVYDPLLRKGTITLECTDGDSYFYHVKESEAVISGSGTVTLQNDFMPVVPVVITTGETAFSWRIGEDTYEKSVSAGTWEFPEMELGAGENRLSVKGEGVTTFRYREGRL
;
A
#
# COMPACT_ATOMS: atom_id res chain seq x y z
N MET A 1 -4.54 7.37 24.59
CA MET A 1 -4.30 6.05 23.95
C MET A 1 -2.79 5.88 23.85
N ILE A 2 -2.22 4.76 24.29
CA ILE A 2 -0.78 4.52 24.13
C ILE A 2 -0.58 4.06 22.68
N PRO A 3 0.21 4.78 21.87
CA PRO A 3 0.39 4.41 20.49
C PRO A 3 1.08 3.06 20.33
N ASP A 4 0.67 2.30 19.32
CA ASP A 4 1.13 0.94 19.05
C ASP A 4 1.32 0.71 17.54
N VAL A 5 2.00 -0.37 17.19
CA VAL A 5 2.19 -0.83 15.81
C VAL A 5 1.91 -2.32 15.74
N LYS A 6 1.27 -2.75 14.65
CA LYS A 6 1.11 -4.18 14.36
C LYS A 6 2.00 -4.59 13.21
N LEU A 7 2.82 -5.63 13.43
CA LEU A 7 3.67 -6.26 12.42
C LEU A 7 3.03 -7.60 12.00
N ASN A 8 2.56 -7.71 10.76
CA ASN A 8 1.76 -8.84 10.28
C ASN A 8 0.57 -9.17 11.22
N GLY A 9 -0.10 -8.12 11.72
CA GLY A 9 -1.26 -8.25 12.62
C GLY A 9 -0.93 -8.43 14.10
N LYS A 10 0.32 -8.73 14.48
CA LYS A 10 0.74 -8.86 15.89
C LYS A 10 1.16 -7.52 16.47
N SER A 11 0.60 -7.15 17.62
CA SER A 11 0.96 -5.92 18.34
C SER A 11 2.41 -6.00 18.86
N VAL A 12 3.20 -4.96 18.62
CA VAL A 12 4.55 -4.87 19.21
C VAL A 12 4.48 -4.78 20.73
N ARG A 13 3.42 -4.19 21.27
CA ARG A 13 3.17 -4.15 22.71
C ARG A 13 2.90 -5.51 23.33
N GLU A 14 2.11 -6.35 22.68
CA GLU A 14 1.90 -7.74 23.12
C GLU A 14 3.20 -8.56 23.05
N MET A 15 4.11 -8.20 22.13
CA MET A 15 5.45 -8.80 22.03
C MET A 15 6.42 -8.31 23.13
N GLY A 16 6.04 -7.30 23.92
CA GLY A 16 6.84 -6.74 25.01
C GLY A 16 7.62 -5.46 24.65
N TRP A 17 7.33 -4.88 23.48
CA TRP A 17 7.97 -3.65 23.00
C TRP A 17 7.07 -2.43 23.20
N ILE A 18 7.69 -1.26 23.35
CA ILE A 18 7.02 0.03 23.48
C ILE A 18 7.46 0.87 22.29
N ARG A 19 6.50 1.41 21.54
CA ARG A 19 6.80 2.30 20.42
C ARG A 19 7.24 3.66 20.95
N GLU A 20 8.47 4.07 20.65
CA GLU A 20 8.98 5.39 21.01
C GLU A 20 8.71 6.41 19.91
N ASN A 21 9.05 6.03 18.68
CA ASN A 21 8.91 6.90 17.53
C ASN A 21 8.51 6.09 16.29
N ILE A 22 7.89 6.77 15.35
CA ILE A 22 7.48 6.23 14.06
C ILE A 22 7.60 7.33 13.02
N ASP A 23 8.24 7.03 11.91
CA ASP A 23 8.39 7.96 10.80
C ASP A 23 8.03 7.27 9.49
N PHE A 24 6.99 7.80 8.83
CA PHE A 24 6.50 7.37 7.53
C PHE A 24 6.45 8.60 6.63
N PRO A 25 7.60 9.04 6.08
CA PRO A 25 7.62 10.17 5.18
C PRO A 25 6.73 9.90 3.96
N THR A 26 6.21 10.98 3.37
CA THR A 26 5.52 10.91 2.07
C THR A 26 6.53 10.46 1.02
N PRO A 27 6.16 9.54 0.11
CA PRO A 27 7.08 9.06 -0.91
C PRO A 27 7.41 10.19 -1.88
N GLN A 28 8.66 10.24 -2.33
CA GLN A 28 9.07 11.26 -3.30
C GLN A 28 8.51 10.93 -4.68
N SER A 29 7.99 11.93 -5.38
CA SER A 29 7.64 11.77 -6.80
C SER A 29 8.90 11.43 -7.61
N GLN A 30 8.78 10.48 -8.53
CA GLN A 30 9.81 10.23 -9.54
C GLN A 30 9.82 11.41 -10.50
N THR A 31 10.91 12.18 -10.48
CA THR A 31 11.03 13.38 -11.30
C THR A 31 12.30 13.34 -12.13
N ASN A 32 12.19 13.75 -13.39
CA ASN A 32 13.36 14.08 -14.21
C ASN A 32 13.21 15.52 -14.70
N THR A 33 14.17 16.38 -14.36
CA THR A 33 14.12 17.82 -14.64
C THR A 33 15.31 18.24 -15.49
N ILE A 34 15.04 18.87 -16.63
CA ILE A 34 16.07 19.37 -17.56
C ILE A 34 16.09 20.90 -17.52
N VAL A 35 17.24 21.47 -17.12
CA VAL A 35 17.49 22.92 -17.20
C VAL A 35 18.11 23.22 -18.55
N VAL A 36 17.43 24.07 -19.34
CA VAL A 36 17.91 24.46 -20.68
C VAL A 36 18.41 25.91 -20.63
N PRO A 37 19.68 26.17 -21.01
CA PRO A 37 20.19 27.54 -21.11
C PRO A 37 19.30 28.41 -22.00
N GLY A 38 18.97 29.62 -21.54
CA GLY A 38 18.09 30.55 -22.25
C GLY A 38 16.59 30.37 -21.96
N ARG A 39 16.19 29.37 -21.15
CA ARG A 39 14.84 29.28 -20.58
C ARG A 39 14.85 29.72 -19.12
N ASN A 40 13.79 30.42 -18.73
CA ASN A 40 13.59 30.84 -17.33
C ASN A 40 12.99 29.75 -16.44
N SER A 41 12.48 28.66 -17.03
CA SER A 41 11.84 27.56 -16.32
C SER A 41 12.36 26.21 -16.82
N PRO A 42 12.61 25.26 -15.91
CA PRO A 42 13.05 23.93 -16.28
C PRO A 42 11.91 23.11 -16.90
N ILE A 43 12.27 22.16 -17.76
CA ILE A 43 11.35 21.15 -18.29
C ILE A 43 11.24 20.03 -17.27
N ARG A 44 10.02 19.61 -16.93
CA ARG A 44 9.74 18.59 -15.91
C ARG A 44 9.06 17.38 -16.55
N TYR A 45 9.68 16.22 -16.42
CA TYR A 45 9.13 14.91 -16.80
C TYR A 45 8.73 14.18 -15.51
N THR A 46 7.69 14.69 -14.85
CA THR A 46 7.13 14.13 -13.62
C THR A 46 5.86 13.33 -13.85
N GLU A 47 5.17 13.65 -14.95
CA GLU A 47 3.95 12.99 -15.36
C GLU A 47 4.21 12.18 -16.63
N ALA A 48 3.88 10.90 -16.58
CA ALA A 48 3.85 10.03 -17.75
C ALA A 48 2.45 9.41 -17.83
N LEU A 49 1.84 9.39 -19.02
CA LEU A 49 0.47 8.92 -19.22
C LEU A 49 -0.56 9.62 -18.29
N GLY A 50 -0.34 10.91 -18.00
CA GLY A 50 -1.24 11.72 -17.17
C GLY A 50 -1.16 11.44 -15.65
N ARG A 51 -0.16 10.69 -15.18
CA ARG A 51 0.01 10.35 -13.76
C ARG A 51 1.44 10.52 -13.27
N VAL A 52 1.58 10.78 -11.98
CA VAL A 52 2.86 10.86 -11.27
C VAL A 52 3.19 9.50 -10.65
N SER A 53 4.40 8.99 -10.91
CA SER A 53 4.93 7.80 -10.23
C SER A 53 5.70 8.22 -8.98
N TYR A 54 5.76 7.34 -7.98
CA TYR A 54 6.44 7.60 -6.71
C TYR A 54 7.61 6.63 -6.51
N GLN A 55 8.64 7.09 -5.82
CA GLN A 55 9.75 6.25 -5.38
C GLN A 55 9.30 5.33 -4.24
N PRO A 56 9.98 4.19 -4.01
CA PRO A 56 9.77 3.39 -2.82
C PRO A 56 9.83 4.26 -1.55
N ARG A 57 8.95 3.98 -0.60
CA ARG A 57 8.91 4.67 0.68
C ARG A 57 9.90 4.02 1.64
N SER A 58 10.78 4.84 2.21
CA SER A 58 11.54 4.42 3.38
C SER A 58 10.79 4.83 4.66
N PHE A 59 10.74 3.97 5.66
CA PHE A 59 10.11 4.27 6.94
C PHE A 59 10.90 3.67 8.10
N THR A 60 10.76 4.26 9.29
CA THR A 60 11.46 3.80 10.49
C THR A 60 10.52 3.71 11.69
N ILE A 61 10.77 2.73 12.55
CA ILE A 61 10.03 2.53 13.80
C ILE A 61 11.02 2.25 14.92
N VAL A 62 11.02 3.10 15.93
CA VAL A 62 11.90 2.94 17.09
C VAL A 62 11.10 2.31 18.21
N LEU A 63 11.56 1.14 18.65
CA LEU A 63 10.97 0.40 19.75
C LEU A 63 11.95 0.37 20.93
N SER A 64 11.42 0.38 22.15
CA SER A 64 12.17 0.12 23.38
C SER A 64 11.44 -0.87 24.25
N MET A 65 12.06 -1.33 25.33
CA MET A 65 11.38 -2.18 26.31
C MET A 65 11.83 -1.87 27.72
N LEU A 66 10.96 -2.18 28.66
CA LEU A 66 11.29 -2.18 30.08
C LEU A 66 11.82 -3.57 30.46
N GLY A 67 12.88 -3.62 31.27
CA GLY A 67 13.41 -4.88 31.78
C GLY A 67 14.91 -4.88 31.95
N THR A 68 15.46 -6.07 32.15
CA THR A 68 16.90 -6.31 32.27
C THR A 68 17.57 -6.41 30.90
N ARG A 69 18.89 -6.21 30.86
CA ARG A 69 19.68 -6.38 29.63
C ARG A 69 19.50 -7.77 29.01
N LYS A 70 19.46 -8.81 29.84
CA LYS A 70 19.25 -10.20 29.39
C LYS A 70 17.90 -10.39 28.68
N GLN A 71 16.84 -9.78 29.22
CA GLN A 71 15.51 -9.82 28.59
C GLN A 71 15.51 -9.05 27.26
N TYR A 72 16.22 -7.93 27.19
CA TYR A 72 16.40 -7.18 25.95
C TYR A 72 17.05 -8.03 24.86
N ASP A 73 18.17 -8.69 25.14
CA ASP A 73 18.87 -9.52 24.14
C ASP A 73 17.99 -10.70 23.65
N GLN A 74 17.21 -11.30 24.56
CA GLN A 74 16.23 -12.34 24.20
C GLN A 74 15.13 -11.80 23.28
N LYS A 75 14.54 -10.65 23.64
CA LYS A 75 13.47 -10.04 22.85
C LYS A 75 13.94 -9.55 21.49
N VAL A 76 15.15 -9.01 21.40
CA VAL A 76 15.79 -8.65 20.12
C VAL A 76 15.88 -9.91 19.24
N SER A 77 16.39 -11.02 19.79
CA SER A 77 16.52 -12.27 19.05
C SER A 77 15.17 -12.83 18.57
N GLU A 78 14.13 -12.78 19.41
CA GLU A 78 12.75 -13.15 19.02
C GLU A 78 12.24 -12.32 17.83
N LEU A 79 12.40 -10.99 17.90
CA LEU A 79 11.88 -10.08 16.87
C LEU A 79 12.66 -10.21 15.55
N VAL A 80 13.99 -10.21 15.62
CA VAL A 80 14.89 -10.31 14.46
C VAL A 80 14.70 -11.64 13.74
N ASN A 81 14.73 -12.77 14.45
CA ASN A 81 14.52 -14.08 13.83
C ASN A 81 13.15 -14.22 13.16
N GLN A 82 12.14 -13.52 13.71
CA GLN A 82 10.80 -13.58 13.16
C GLN A 82 10.63 -12.73 11.90
N TYR A 83 11.25 -11.54 11.82
CA TYR A 83 10.90 -10.54 10.81
C TYR A 83 12.06 -10.00 9.96
N ALA A 84 13.32 -10.12 10.38
CA ALA A 84 14.43 -9.54 9.64
C ALA A 84 14.52 -10.11 8.21
N GLY A 85 14.70 -9.23 7.24
CA GLY A 85 14.77 -9.55 5.81
C GLY A 85 13.46 -10.06 5.21
N LYS A 86 12.31 -9.90 5.90
CA LYS A 86 11.00 -10.35 5.40
C LYS A 86 10.13 -9.17 4.99
N LEU A 87 9.33 -9.39 3.96
CA LEU A 87 8.24 -8.51 3.58
C LEU A 87 7.14 -8.57 4.65
N ILE A 88 6.82 -7.44 5.27
CA ILE A 88 5.82 -7.37 6.34
C ILE A 88 4.78 -6.27 6.11
N LYS A 89 3.57 -6.50 6.63
CA LYS A 89 2.51 -5.52 6.75
C LYS A 89 2.64 -4.76 8.07
N VAL A 90 2.68 -3.44 8.00
CA VAL A 90 2.77 -2.56 9.16
C VAL A 90 1.50 -1.72 9.27
N ILE A 91 0.77 -1.87 10.38
CA ILE A 91 -0.44 -1.08 10.69
C ILE A 91 -0.17 -0.21 11.91
N ARG A 92 -0.51 1.08 11.81
CA ARG A 92 -0.37 2.05 12.89
C ARG A 92 -1.64 2.10 13.72
N SER A 93 -1.53 2.27 15.03
CA SER A 93 -2.70 2.40 15.90
C SER A 93 -3.58 3.63 15.58
N GLU A 94 -2.98 4.65 15.00
CA GLU A 94 -3.62 5.91 14.59
C GLU A 94 -4.46 5.75 13.32
N GLU A 95 -4.12 4.78 12.48
CA GLU A 95 -4.70 4.59 11.16
C GLU A 95 -4.77 3.09 10.88
N THR A 96 -5.84 2.46 11.39
CA THR A 96 -6.01 1.00 11.38
C THR A 96 -6.65 0.46 10.10
N ASP A 97 -7.18 1.35 9.28
CA ASP A 97 -7.83 1.09 7.99
C ASP A 97 -6.81 0.84 6.88
N VAL A 98 -5.55 1.26 7.03
CA VAL A 98 -4.50 1.05 6.03
C VAL A 98 -3.23 0.39 6.59
N TYR A 99 -2.41 -0.18 5.71
CA TYR A 99 -1.11 -0.74 6.05
C TYR A 99 -0.03 -0.34 5.04
N ALA A 100 1.21 -0.21 5.52
CA ALA A 100 2.39 -0.19 4.66
C ALA A 100 2.91 -1.62 4.43
N LEU A 101 3.54 -1.84 3.29
CA LEU A 101 4.18 -3.09 2.93
C LEU A 101 5.65 -2.82 2.58
N GLY A 102 6.58 -3.61 3.09
CA GLY A 102 8.00 -3.42 2.82
C GLY A 102 8.88 -4.45 3.53
N THR A 103 10.13 -4.57 3.12
CA THR A 103 11.12 -5.44 3.74
C THR A 103 11.76 -4.71 4.90
N VAL A 104 11.90 -5.39 6.04
CA VAL A 104 12.40 -4.76 7.26
C VAL A 104 13.72 -5.31 7.72
N GLU A 105 14.61 -4.40 8.09
CA GLU A 105 15.86 -4.66 8.77
C GLU A 105 15.80 -4.10 10.20
N PHE A 106 16.70 -4.59 11.06
CA PHE A 106 16.67 -4.27 12.48
C PHE A 106 18.05 -3.85 12.99
N VAL A 107 18.08 -2.71 13.67
CA VAL A 107 19.28 -2.14 14.29
C VAL A 107 19.09 -2.06 15.81
N PRO A 108 19.52 -3.09 16.57
CA PRO A 108 19.48 -3.05 18.03
C PRO A 108 20.61 -2.19 18.58
N VAL A 109 20.27 -1.30 19.52
CA VAL A 109 21.22 -0.42 20.21
C VAL A 109 20.94 -0.46 21.71
N TYR A 110 22.00 -0.45 22.51
CA TYR A 110 21.87 -0.33 23.96
C TYR A 110 22.77 0.77 24.49
N ASP A 111 22.18 1.71 25.20
CA ASP A 111 22.88 2.76 25.92
C ASP A 111 23.20 2.29 27.35
N PRO A 112 24.47 2.07 27.71
CA PRO A 112 24.85 1.62 29.05
C PRO A 112 24.73 2.70 30.13
N LEU A 113 24.81 3.99 29.77
CA LEU A 113 24.67 5.11 30.71
C LEU A 113 23.21 5.28 31.10
N LEU A 114 22.32 5.24 30.11
CA LEU A 114 20.86 5.32 30.31
C LEU A 114 20.24 3.98 30.70
N ARG A 115 21.02 2.89 30.64
CA ARG A 115 20.56 1.50 30.81
C ARG A 115 19.36 1.17 29.94
N LYS A 116 19.33 1.70 28.72
CA LYS A 116 18.18 1.67 27.82
C LYS A 116 18.51 0.88 26.57
N GLY A 117 17.69 -0.13 26.27
CA GLY A 117 17.73 -0.88 25.02
C GLY A 117 16.67 -0.38 24.05
N THR A 118 17.09 -0.09 22.82
CA THR A 118 16.23 0.29 21.70
C THR A 118 16.48 -0.65 20.52
N ILE A 119 15.48 -0.84 19.67
CA ILE A 119 15.64 -1.51 18.39
C ILE A 119 14.92 -0.67 17.34
N THR A 120 15.66 -0.27 16.31
CA THR A 120 15.10 0.46 15.17
C THR A 120 14.77 -0.55 14.09
N LEU A 121 13.52 -0.54 13.65
CA LEU A 121 13.07 -1.22 12.44
C LEU A 121 13.19 -0.23 11.29
N GLU A 122 13.93 -0.61 10.26
CA GLU A 122 14.20 0.21 9.07
C GLU A 122 13.67 -0.51 7.84
N CYS A 123 12.94 0.22 6.99
CA CYS A 123 12.54 -0.24 5.68
C CYS A 123 12.98 0.81 4.66
N THR A 124 13.65 0.37 3.61
CA THR A 124 14.12 1.24 2.52
C THR A 124 13.39 0.98 1.20
N ASP A 125 12.77 -0.18 1.06
CA ASP A 125 12.12 -0.70 -0.14
C ASP A 125 10.59 -0.79 0.00
N GLY A 126 10.00 -0.01 0.92
CA GLY A 126 8.57 -0.03 1.14
C GLY A 126 7.80 0.44 -0.09
N ASP A 127 6.61 -0.12 -0.29
CA ASP A 127 5.72 0.34 -1.35
C ASP A 127 5.37 1.81 -1.13
N SER A 128 5.24 2.56 -2.22
CA SER A 128 4.95 3.99 -2.16
C SER A 128 3.59 4.27 -1.51
N TYR A 129 2.62 3.37 -1.65
CA TYR A 129 1.25 3.53 -1.17
C TYR A 129 1.02 2.79 0.15
N PHE A 130 0.13 3.33 0.98
CA PHE A 130 -0.58 2.57 1.99
C PHE A 130 -1.78 1.87 1.36
N TYR A 131 -1.98 0.61 1.68
CA TYR A 131 -3.07 -0.21 1.18
C TYR A 131 -4.20 -0.26 2.18
N HIS A 132 -5.45 -0.14 1.72
CA HIS A 132 -6.61 -0.41 2.57
C HIS A 132 -6.60 -1.87 3.04
N VAL A 133 -6.89 -2.09 4.32
CA VAL A 133 -6.95 -3.43 4.93
C VAL A 133 -8.11 -4.23 4.34
N LYS A 134 -9.27 -3.58 4.20
CA LYS A 134 -10.45 -4.13 3.54
C LYS A 134 -10.35 -3.92 2.03
N GLU A 135 -10.81 -4.90 1.29
CA GLU A 135 -10.98 -4.77 -0.16
C GLU A 135 -12.34 -4.19 -0.47
N SER A 136 -12.39 -3.44 -1.56
CA SER A 136 -13.60 -2.87 -2.11
C SER A 136 -14.21 -3.85 -3.09
N GLU A 137 -15.54 -3.96 -3.03
CA GLU A 137 -16.31 -4.87 -3.83
C GLU A 137 -17.55 -4.14 -4.39
N ALA A 138 -17.77 -4.30 -5.70
CA ALA A 138 -18.97 -3.82 -6.37
C ALA A 138 -19.60 -4.97 -7.15
N VAL A 139 -20.91 -5.13 -7.02
CA VAL A 139 -21.66 -6.23 -7.65
C VAL A 139 -22.76 -5.64 -8.52
N ILE A 140 -22.90 -6.17 -9.73
CA ILE A 140 -23.98 -5.84 -10.66
C ILE A 140 -24.59 -7.12 -11.20
N SER A 141 -25.92 -7.18 -11.22
CA SER A 141 -26.69 -8.28 -11.79
C SER A 141 -27.31 -7.85 -13.11
N GLY A 142 -27.12 -8.65 -14.16
CA GLY A 142 -27.58 -8.33 -15.50
C GLY A 142 -26.76 -7.23 -16.16
N SER A 143 -27.41 -6.43 -17.00
CA SER A 143 -26.79 -5.37 -17.79
C SER A 143 -27.01 -4.00 -17.14
N GLY A 144 -26.00 -3.13 -17.20
CA GLY A 144 -26.09 -1.76 -16.69
C GLY A 144 -24.74 -1.06 -16.61
N THR A 145 -24.71 0.07 -15.92
CA THR A 145 -23.47 0.82 -15.65
C THR A 145 -23.12 0.68 -14.17
N VAL A 146 -21.87 0.27 -13.90
CA VAL A 146 -21.30 0.22 -12.55
C VAL A 146 -20.35 1.39 -12.36
N THR A 147 -20.35 1.97 -11.16
CA THR A 147 -19.38 3.00 -10.75
C THR A 147 -18.51 2.42 -9.64
N LEU A 148 -17.21 2.32 -9.91
CA LEU A 148 -16.19 1.84 -8.98
C LEU A 148 -15.49 3.07 -8.38
N GLN A 149 -15.62 3.26 -7.07
CA GLN A 149 -14.89 4.29 -6.34
C GLN A 149 -13.50 3.75 -6.01
N ASN A 150 -12.46 4.52 -6.28
CA ASN A 150 -11.10 4.17 -5.91
C ASN A 150 -10.45 5.38 -5.25
N ASP A 151 -9.74 5.20 -4.14
CA ASP A 151 -9.08 6.26 -3.39
C ASP A 151 -8.05 7.02 -4.24
N PHE A 152 -6.76 6.63 -4.20
CA PHE A 152 -5.72 7.33 -4.95
C PHE A 152 -4.80 6.40 -5.74
N MET A 153 -4.41 5.27 -5.17
CA MET A 153 -3.54 4.29 -5.81
C MET A 153 -4.22 3.71 -7.04
N PRO A 154 -3.60 3.77 -8.23
CA PRO A 154 -4.14 3.11 -9.39
C PRO A 154 -4.16 1.59 -9.21
N VAL A 155 -5.28 0.95 -9.54
CA VAL A 155 -5.49 -0.47 -9.26
C VAL A 155 -6.26 -1.14 -10.40
N VAL A 156 -5.87 -2.37 -10.75
CA VAL A 156 -6.62 -3.22 -11.68
C VAL A 156 -7.53 -4.13 -10.86
N PRO A 157 -8.85 -4.14 -11.10
CA PRO A 157 -9.77 -4.98 -10.37
C PRO A 157 -9.77 -6.40 -10.92
N VAL A 158 -10.00 -7.36 -10.02
CA VAL A 158 -10.36 -8.73 -10.37
C VAL A 158 -11.85 -8.76 -10.66
N VAL A 159 -12.22 -9.24 -11.86
CA VAL A 159 -13.59 -9.31 -12.34
C VAL A 159 -14.04 -10.77 -12.32
N ILE A 160 -15.13 -11.05 -11.60
CA ILE A 160 -15.69 -12.39 -11.47
C ILE A 160 -17.08 -12.37 -12.11
N THR A 161 -17.32 -13.23 -13.10
CA THR A 161 -18.60 -13.31 -13.84
C THR A 161 -19.22 -14.70 -13.69
N THR A 162 -20.54 -14.78 -13.55
CA THR A 162 -21.27 -16.07 -13.50
C THR A 162 -21.81 -16.52 -14.85
N GLY A 163 -21.65 -15.73 -15.91
CA GLY A 163 -22.15 -16.00 -17.25
C GLY A 163 -21.39 -15.20 -18.31
N GLU A 164 -21.77 -15.38 -19.57
CA GLU A 164 -21.22 -14.58 -20.66
C GLU A 164 -21.52 -13.10 -20.44
N THR A 165 -20.46 -12.29 -20.45
CA THR A 165 -20.52 -10.88 -20.09
C THR A 165 -19.61 -10.07 -21.00
N ALA A 166 -20.14 -8.97 -21.53
CA ALA A 166 -19.40 -7.97 -22.27
C ALA A 166 -19.23 -6.69 -21.44
N PHE A 167 -18.04 -6.12 -21.51
CA PHE A 167 -17.60 -4.93 -20.80
C PHE A 167 -17.26 -3.83 -21.80
N SER A 168 -17.59 -2.59 -21.47
CA SER A 168 -17.13 -1.41 -22.17
C SER A 168 -16.79 -0.31 -21.16
N TRP A 169 -15.60 0.27 -21.26
CA TRP A 169 -15.15 1.34 -20.37
C TRP A 169 -14.22 2.30 -21.12
N ARG A 170 -13.98 3.46 -20.50
CA ARG A 170 -13.19 4.53 -21.09
C ARG A 170 -12.07 4.96 -20.14
N ILE A 171 -10.87 5.12 -20.67
CA ILE A 171 -9.72 5.71 -19.96
C ILE A 171 -9.22 6.87 -20.82
N GLY A 172 -9.28 8.10 -20.28
CA GLY A 172 -8.95 9.29 -21.06
C GLY A 172 -9.86 9.45 -22.28
N GLU A 173 -9.30 9.36 -23.49
CA GLU A 173 -10.03 9.39 -24.76
C GLU A 173 -10.30 8.00 -25.34
N ASP A 174 -9.62 6.97 -24.82
CA ASP A 174 -9.66 5.62 -25.36
C ASP A 174 -10.84 4.83 -24.80
N THR A 175 -11.53 4.10 -25.67
CA THR A 175 -12.63 3.19 -25.32
C THR A 175 -12.19 1.75 -25.52
N TYR A 176 -12.40 0.93 -24.50
CA TYR A 176 -12.07 -0.49 -24.50
C TYR A 176 -13.34 -1.33 -24.44
N GLU A 177 -13.32 -2.46 -25.14
CA GLU A 177 -14.41 -3.43 -25.14
C GLU A 177 -13.84 -4.86 -25.00
N LYS A 178 -14.48 -5.68 -24.15
CA LYS A 178 -14.12 -7.09 -23.94
C LYS A 178 -15.35 -7.94 -23.72
N SER A 179 -15.32 -9.18 -24.20
CA SER A 179 -16.33 -10.18 -23.87
C SER A 179 -15.66 -11.43 -23.31
N VAL A 180 -16.22 -11.97 -22.24
CA VAL A 180 -15.69 -13.13 -21.53
C VAL A 180 -16.82 -14.07 -21.12
N SER A 181 -16.47 -15.35 -20.94
CA SER A 181 -17.36 -16.34 -20.32
C SER A 181 -17.38 -16.19 -18.80
N ALA A 182 -18.19 -17.02 -18.13
CA ALA A 182 -18.13 -17.16 -16.68
C ALA A 182 -16.69 -17.52 -16.22
N GLY A 183 -16.23 -16.89 -15.15
CA GLY A 183 -14.89 -17.11 -14.62
C GLY A 183 -14.34 -15.90 -13.86
N THR A 184 -13.05 -15.96 -13.55
CA THR A 184 -12.29 -14.88 -12.92
C THR A 184 -11.32 -14.31 -13.95
N TRP A 185 -11.34 -12.99 -14.12
CA TRP A 185 -10.63 -12.26 -15.16
C TRP A 185 -9.90 -11.06 -14.57
N GLU A 186 -8.74 -10.75 -15.13
CA GLU A 186 -8.02 -9.51 -14.89
C GLU A 186 -7.73 -8.87 -16.25
N PHE A 187 -8.05 -7.59 -16.38
CA PHE A 187 -7.78 -6.82 -17.60
C PHE A 187 -6.80 -5.72 -17.24
N PRO A 188 -5.50 -5.84 -17.58
CA PRO A 188 -4.51 -4.81 -17.29
C PRO A 188 -4.89 -3.42 -17.79
N GLU A 189 -5.65 -3.35 -18.89
CA GLU A 189 -6.23 -2.15 -19.47
C GLU A 189 -7.44 -1.57 -18.70
N MET A 190 -7.94 -2.25 -17.67
CA MET A 190 -9.01 -1.79 -16.77
C MET A 190 -8.39 -1.24 -15.47
N GLU A 191 -7.50 -0.27 -15.60
CA GLU A 191 -6.89 0.40 -14.44
C GLU A 191 -7.85 1.48 -13.90
N LEU A 192 -8.20 1.39 -12.61
CA LEU A 192 -9.02 2.37 -11.92
C LEU A 192 -8.14 3.55 -11.48
N GLY A 193 -8.49 4.75 -11.93
CA GLY A 193 -7.90 6.00 -11.45
C GLY A 193 -8.50 6.44 -10.12
N ALA A 194 -7.96 7.50 -9.53
CA ALA A 194 -8.53 8.12 -8.33
C ALA A 194 -9.94 8.67 -8.60
N GLY A 195 -10.87 8.45 -7.68
CA GLY A 195 -12.27 8.87 -7.77
C GLY A 195 -13.20 7.88 -8.47
N GLU A 196 -14.15 8.40 -9.25
CA GLU A 196 -15.19 7.59 -9.90
C GLU A 196 -14.70 6.96 -11.22
N ASN A 197 -14.80 5.64 -11.34
CA ASN A 197 -14.53 4.90 -12.56
C ASN A 197 -15.82 4.25 -13.06
N ARG A 198 -16.28 4.58 -14.27
CA ARG A 198 -17.56 4.10 -14.80
C ARG A 198 -17.34 3.06 -15.90
N LEU A 199 -18.04 1.93 -15.78
CA LEU A 199 -17.97 0.82 -16.73
C LEU A 199 -19.38 0.35 -17.09
N SER A 200 -19.59 0.01 -18.35
CA SER A 200 -20.80 -0.65 -18.83
C SER A 200 -20.59 -2.16 -18.83
N VAL A 201 -21.57 -2.87 -18.28
CA VAL A 201 -21.66 -4.33 -18.25
C VAL A 201 -22.89 -4.75 -19.05
N LYS A 202 -22.74 -5.74 -19.93
CA LYS A 202 -23.82 -6.36 -20.70
C LYS A 202 -23.77 -7.86 -20.51
N GLY A 203 -24.83 -8.43 -19.96
CA GLY A 203 -24.96 -9.85 -19.66
C GLY A 203 -26.23 -10.11 -18.85
N GLU A 204 -26.53 -11.39 -18.62
CA GLU A 204 -27.66 -11.83 -17.78
C GLU A 204 -27.20 -12.36 -16.42
N GLY A 205 -25.90 -12.62 -16.27
CA GLY A 205 -25.29 -13.12 -15.03
C GLY A 205 -25.01 -12.04 -13.99
N VAL A 206 -24.33 -12.45 -12.92
CA VAL A 206 -23.79 -11.55 -11.89
C VAL A 206 -22.32 -11.29 -12.19
N THR A 207 -21.92 -10.02 -12.10
CA THR A 207 -20.52 -9.60 -12.16
C THR A 207 -20.10 -8.94 -10.86
N THR A 208 -18.98 -9.38 -10.31
CA THR A 208 -18.35 -8.81 -9.11
C THR A 208 -16.99 -8.24 -9.48
N PHE A 209 -16.75 -7.00 -9.11
CA PHE A 209 -15.45 -6.33 -9.20
C PHE A 209 -14.84 -6.26 -7.81
N ARG A 210 -13.62 -6.74 -7.66
CA ARG A 210 -12.91 -6.76 -6.37
C ARG A 210 -11.51 -6.18 -6.52
N TYR A 211 -11.17 -5.22 -5.68
CA TYR A 211 -9.88 -4.53 -5.74
C TYR A 211 -9.48 -4.01 -4.36
N ARG A 212 -8.18 -3.74 -4.21
CA ARG A 212 -7.62 -3.14 -2.99
C ARG A 212 -7.22 -1.71 -3.29
N GLU A 213 -7.94 -0.77 -2.71
CA GLU A 213 -7.62 0.64 -2.80
C GLU A 213 -6.34 0.96 -2.01
N GLY A 214 -5.74 2.12 -2.31
CA GLY A 214 -4.60 2.63 -1.57
C GLY A 214 -4.48 4.15 -1.66
N ARG A 215 -3.64 4.72 -0.80
CA ARG A 215 -3.32 6.16 -0.76
C ARG A 215 -1.87 6.43 -0.42
N LEU A 216 -1.41 7.67 -0.62
CA LEU A 216 -0.09 8.12 -0.18
C LEU A 216 -0.05 8.41 1.32
#